data_AF-A0A961YJ27-F1
#
_entry.id   AF-A0A961YJ27-F1
#
_cell.length_a   1.000
_cell.length_b   1.000
_cell.length_c   1.000
_cell.angle_alpha   90.00
_cell.angle_beta   90.00
_cell.angle_gamma   90.00
#
_symmetry.space_group_name_H-M   'P 1'
#
loop_
_entity.id
_entity.type
_entity.pdbx_description
1 polymer ?
#
loop_
_entity_poly.entity_id
_entity_poly.type
_entity_poly.pdbx_seq_one_letter_code
_entity_poly.pdbx_strand_id
1 'polypeptide(L)' 'AAAILGMVPLSSSIFWGPMAVAIMGGLFVATVLTLLVVPALYALWFRVRKERDKPALMSEPVVPEILPAAAE' A
#
# COMPACT_ATOMS: atom_id res chain seq x y z
N ALA A 1 21.28 -31.73 31.86
CA ALA A 1 20.53 -30.46 31.74
C ALA A 1 21.24 -29.35 32.53
N ALA A 2 22.35 -28.81 32.01
CA ALA A 2 23.18 -27.81 32.71
C ALA A 2 23.43 -26.53 31.89
N ALA A 3 22.96 -26.44 30.64
CA ALA A 3 23.18 -25.26 29.76
C ALA A 3 22.12 -24.16 29.94
N ILE A 4 20.88 -24.51 30.30
CA ILE A 4 19.76 -23.55 30.37
C ILE A 4 19.82 -22.68 31.65
N LEU A 5 20.34 -23.23 32.75
CA LEU A 5 20.47 -22.52 34.04
C LEU A 5 21.56 -21.44 34.07
N GLY A 6 22.46 -21.39 33.08
CA GLY A 6 23.50 -20.35 32.95
C GLY A 6 23.07 -19.09 32.17
N MET A 7 21.96 -19.15 31.41
CA MET A 7 21.43 -17.99 30.65
C MET A 7 20.36 -17.20 31.43
N VAL A 8 19.79 -17.79 32.48
CA VAL A 8 18.80 -17.13 33.36
C VAL A 8 19.35 -15.86 34.04
N PRO A 9 20.62 -15.78 34.52
CA PRO A 9 21.13 -14.54 35.09
C PRO A 9 21.62 -13.52 34.04
N LEU A 10 21.69 -13.88 32.74
CA LEU A 10 21.97 -12.91 31.67
C LEU A 10 20.68 -12.18 31.22
N SER A 11 19.53 -12.82 31.45
CA SER A 11 18.17 -12.33 31.14
C SER A 11 17.66 -11.24 32.10
N SER A 12 18.37 -10.95 33.20
CA SER A 12 18.05 -9.85 34.13
C SER A 12 18.74 -8.53 33.78
N SER A 13 19.44 -8.45 32.64
CA SER A 13 20.19 -7.25 32.29
C SER A 13 19.35 -6.28 31.45
N ILE A 14 19.14 -5.11 32.03
CA ILE A 14 18.71 -3.86 31.41
C ILE A 14 19.54 -3.51 30.15
N PHE A 15 20.62 -4.24 29.83
CA PHE A 15 21.38 -4.14 28.57
C PHE A 15 20.64 -4.57 27.31
N TRP A 16 19.79 -5.61 27.36
CA TRP A 16 19.12 -6.12 26.14
C TRP A 16 17.75 -5.48 25.91
N GLY A 17 17.17 -4.84 26.92
CA GLY A 17 15.90 -4.10 26.81
C GLY A 17 15.96 -3.01 25.73
N PRO A 18 16.93 -2.08 25.76
CA PRO A 18 17.07 -1.03 24.75
C PRO A 18 17.32 -1.58 23.35
N MET A 19 18.10 -2.66 23.23
CA MET A 19 18.37 -3.32 21.94
C MET A 19 17.11 -3.99 21.38
N ALA A 20 16.33 -4.67 22.23
CA ALA A 20 15.07 -5.28 21.82
C ALA A 20 14.03 -4.23 21.38
N VAL A 21 13.94 -3.10 22.12
CA VAL A 21 13.04 -1.99 21.77
C VAL A 21 13.48 -1.32 20.46
N ALA A 22 14.78 -1.14 20.24
CA ALA A 22 15.30 -0.59 18.99
C ALA A 22 14.98 -1.50 17.79
N ILE A 23 15.11 -2.82 17.93
CA ILE A 23 14.78 -3.79 16.87
C ILE A 23 13.27 -3.84 16.62
N MET A 24 12.45 -3.96 17.67
CA MET A 24 10.99 -4.00 17.55
C MET A 24 10.43 -2.70 16.97
N GLY A 25 10.85 -1.56 17.50
CA GLY A 25 10.46 -0.24 17.01
C GLY A 25 10.97 0.01 15.60
N GLY A 26 12.22 -0.37 15.32
CA GLY A 26 12.85 -0.25 14.00
C GLY A 26 12.10 -1.05 12.94
N LEU A 27 11.73 -2.31 13.22
CA LEU A 27 10.94 -3.13 12.29
C LEU A 27 9.54 -2.55 12.06
N PHE A 28 8.88 -2.08 13.12
CA PHE A 28 7.54 -1.49 12.99
C PHE A 28 7.58 -0.22 12.13
N VAL A 29 8.50 0.70 12.43
CA VAL A 29 8.67 1.94 11.66
C VAL A 29 9.10 1.64 10.22
N ALA A 30 10.03 0.70 9.99
CA ALA A 30 10.46 0.32 8.65
C ALA A 30 9.32 -0.27 7.81
N THR A 31 8.41 -1.03 8.43
CA THR A 31 7.24 -1.60 7.75
C THR A 31 6.26 -0.50 7.35
N VAL A 32 5.90 0.40 8.28
CA VAL A 32 5.03 1.55 7.98
C VAL A 32 5.66 2.45 6.92
N LEU A 33 6.96 2.71 7.04
CA LEU A 33 7.70 3.51 6.08
C LEU A 33 7.70 2.84 4.70
N THR A 34 7.86 1.51 4.60
CA THR A 34 7.79 0.80 3.32
C THR A 34 6.41 0.97 2.66
N LEU A 35 5.34 0.80 3.45
CA LEU A 35 3.96 0.96 2.97
C LEU A 35 3.67 2.39 2.49
N LEU A 36 4.33 3.41 3.03
CA LEU A 36 4.14 4.82 2.64
C LEU A 36 5.12 5.30 1.56
N VAL A 37 6.37 4.85 1.60
CA VAL A 37 7.43 5.27 0.65
C VAL A 37 7.15 4.71 -0.72
N VAL A 38 6.74 3.44 -0.84
CA VAL A 38 6.44 2.84 -2.14
C VAL A 38 5.35 3.62 -2.89
N PRO A 39 4.15 3.90 -2.33
CA PRO A 39 3.13 4.67 -3.05
C PRO A 39 3.52 6.13 -3.25
N ALA A 40 4.25 6.76 -2.32
CA ALA A 40 4.72 8.13 -2.49
C ALA A 40 5.75 8.25 -3.62
N LEU A 41 6.71 7.32 -3.68
CA LEU A 41 7.71 7.26 -4.74
C LEU A 41 7.07 6.90 -6.08
N TYR A 42 6.13 5.95 -6.09
CA TYR A 42 5.35 5.60 -7.27
C TYR A 42 4.54 6.81 -7.77
N ALA A 43 3.89 7.56 -6.89
CA ALA A 43 3.15 8.77 -7.25
C ALA A 43 4.06 9.90 -7.74
N LEU A 44 5.28 10.02 -7.21
CA LEU A 44 6.26 11.01 -7.67
C LEU A 44 6.78 10.69 -9.08
N TRP A 45 7.10 9.42 -9.33
CA TRP A 45 7.60 8.97 -10.62
C TRP A 45 6.49 8.93 -11.68
N PHE A 46 5.34 8.35 -11.33
CA PHE A 46 4.20 8.25 -12.24
C PHE A 46 3.40 9.55 -12.33
N ARG A 47 3.71 10.53 -11.47
CA ARG A 47 3.12 11.88 -11.39
C ARG A 47 1.69 11.87 -11.89
N VAL A 48 0.82 11.16 -11.13
CA VAL A 48 -0.60 10.88 -11.38
C VAL A 48 -1.09 11.72 -12.55
N ARG A 49 -1.01 11.16 -13.77
CA ARG A 49 -1.73 11.70 -14.91
C ARG A 49 -3.19 11.58 -14.54
N LYS A 50 -3.68 12.63 -13.89
CA LYS A 50 -5.09 12.84 -13.61
C LYS A 50 -5.73 12.66 -14.97
N GLU A 51 -6.46 11.57 -15.16
CA GLU A 51 -7.43 11.42 -16.22
C GLU A 51 -8.52 12.48 -15.98
N ARG A 52 -8.13 13.74 -16.16
CA ARG A 52 -9.02 14.74 -16.72
C ARG A 52 -9.09 14.36 -18.19
N ASP A 53 -10.31 14.29 -18.69
CA ASP A 53 -10.67 13.97 -20.07
C ASP A 53 -11.01 12.50 -20.34
N LYS A 54 -11.94 11.95 -19.55
CA LYS A 54 -13.10 11.30 -20.19
C LYS A 54 -14.35 12.11 -19.84
N PRO A 55 -14.75 13.06 -20.70
CA PRO A 55 -16.09 13.64 -20.60
C PRO A 55 -17.07 12.48 -20.75
N ALA A 56 -17.83 12.23 -19.68
CA ALA A 56 -18.97 11.33 -19.67
C ALA A 56 -20.15 11.91 -20.49
N LEU A 57 -19.88 12.44 -21.70
CA LEU A 57 -20.82 13.20 -22.54
C LEU A 57 -20.79 12.81 -24.02
N MET A 58 -20.26 11.63 -24.38
CA MET A 58 -20.38 11.06 -25.73
C MET A 58 -20.74 9.56 -25.67
N SER A 59 -21.54 9.18 -24.68
CA SER A 59 -22.62 8.23 -24.97
C SER A 59 -23.65 9.03 -25.76
N GLU A 60 -23.50 9.05 -27.08
CA GLU A 60 -24.58 9.46 -27.98
C GLU A 60 -25.87 8.80 -27.51
N PRO A 61 -27.00 9.52 -27.47
CA PRO A 61 -28.27 8.86 -27.35
C PRO A 61 -28.39 7.99 -28.62
N VAL A 62 -28.35 6.67 -28.46
CA VAL A 62 -28.83 5.74 -29.48
C VAL A 62 -30.29 6.09 -29.68
N VAL A 63 -30.55 6.96 -30.65
CA VAL A 63 -31.88 7.19 -31.21
C VAL A 63 -32.17 5.91 -31.98
N PRO A 64 -33.14 5.06 -31.57
CA PRO A 64 -33.64 4.04 -32.45
C PRO A 64 -34.25 4.81 -33.61
N GLU A 65 -33.58 4.80 -34.75
CA GLU A 65 -34.05 5.38 -36.00
C GLU A 65 -35.40 4.74 -36.32
N ILE A 66 -36.44 5.46 -35.95
CA ILE A 66 -37.82 5.09 -36.21
C ILE A 66 -38.02 5.21 -37.72
N LEU A 67 -38.23 4.05 -38.36
CA LEU A 67 -38.95 3.83 -39.64
C LEU A 67 -38.10 3.98 -40.93
N PRO A 68 -38.17 3.05 -41.93
CA PRO A 68 -39.37 2.31 -42.33
C PRO A 68 -39.22 0.80 -42.58
N ALA A 69 -40.12 0.03 -41.97
CA ALA A 69 -40.62 -1.23 -42.50
C ALA A 69 -41.60 -0.99 -43.69
N ALA A 70 -41.24 -0.14 -44.66
CA ALA A 70 -42.12 0.26 -45.78
C ALA A 70 -41.44 0.24 -47.17
N ALA A 71 -40.30 -0.44 -47.29
CA ALA A 71 -39.66 -0.64 -48.59
C ALA A 71 -39.02 -2.03 -48.61
N GLU A 72 -39.86 -3.06 -48.77
CA GLU A 72 -39.63 -4.29 -49.54
C GLU A 72 -40.82 -5.25 -49.39
#